data_AF-A0A022RP32-F1
#
_entry.id   AF-A0A022RP32-F1
#
_cell.length_a   1.000
_cell.length_b   1.000
_cell.length_c   1.000
_cell.angle_alpha   90.00
_cell.angle_beta   90.00
_cell.angle_gamma   90.00
#
_symmetry.space_group_name_H-M   'P 1'
#
loop_
_entity.id
_entity.type
_entity.pdbx_description
1 polymer ?
#
loop_
_entity_poly.entity_id
_entity_poly.type
_entity_poly.pdbx_seq_one_letter_code
_entity_poly.pdbx_strand_id
1 'polypeptide(L)'
;LDDVGKPKAEVAAKRVMERVSGVNITPHFSRIEDKPLDFYSDFSIIVLGLDSIEARSYINAVACGFLEYDDDDNPREETVKPMVDGGTEGFKGHARIIVPGTTPCFECTIWLFPPQVKFPLCTLAETPRTAAHCIEYAHLIKWSEVHSGKSFDPDSPEDMQWVYSEAVKRAELFGIPGVTYSLTQGVVKNIIPAIASTNAIISAACALETLKIVSGCSKTLLNYLTYNGVEGLHTKVTEFVRDKECLVCGPGILIQVDKSVTLKKFIDQLEDHASCS
;
A
#
# COMPACT_ATOMS: atom_id res chain seq x y z
N LEU A 1 -28.48 0.76 -2.69
CA LEU A 1 -28.26 2.13 -3.19
C LEU A 1 -28.22 3.13 -2.04
N ASP A 2 -28.97 2.89 -0.96
CA ASP A 2 -29.11 3.79 0.19
C ASP A 2 -27.81 4.15 0.93
N ASP A 3 -26.70 3.42 0.72
CA ASP A 3 -25.43 3.67 1.37
C ASP A 3 -24.40 4.39 0.48
N VAL A 4 -24.74 4.67 -0.78
CA VAL A 4 -23.87 5.43 -1.69
C VAL A 4 -23.63 6.83 -1.12
N GLY A 5 -22.36 7.22 -1.03
CA GLY A 5 -21.94 8.52 -0.50
C GLY A 5 -21.76 8.58 1.03
N LYS A 6 -22.13 7.53 1.78
CA LYS A 6 -21.90 7.46 3.22
C LYS A 6 -20.47 7.01 3.57
N PRO A 7 -19.94 7.36 4.75
CA PRO A 7 -18.65 6.87 5.23
C PRO A 7 -18.57 5.34 5.26
N LYS A 8 -17.57 4.77 4.58
CA LYS A 8 -17.37 3.31 4.49
C LYS A 8 -17.25 2.64 5.86
N ALA A 9 -16.47 3.24 6.77
CA ALA A 9 -16.21 2.70 8.11
C ALA A 9 -17.50 2.56 8.93
N GLU A 10 -18.32 3.60 8.96
CA GLU A 10 -19.58 3.62 9.73
C GLU A 10 -20.59 2.63 9.17
N VAL A 11 -20.76 2.60 7.85
CA VAL A 11 -21.66 1.64 7.19
C VAL A 11 -21.19 0.21 7.43
N ALA A 12 -19.89 -0.08 7.28
CA ALA A 12 -19.34 -1.41 7.51
C ALA A 12 -19.58 -1.89 8.94
N ALA A 13 -19.23 -1.07 9.94
CA ALA A 13 -19.43 -1.39 11.34
C ALA A 13 -20.92 -1.68 11.65
N LYS A 14 -21.81 -0.79 11.21
CA LYS A 14 -23.26 -0.95 11.38
C LYS A 14 -23.76 -2.27 10.78
N ARG A 15 -23.41 -2.57 9.53
CA ARG A 15 -23.88 -3.77 8.81
C ARG A 15 -23.40 -5.07 9.47
N VAL A 16 -22.17 -5.09 9.99
CA VAL A 16 -21.64 -6.27 10.69
C VAL A 16 -22.34 -6.45 12.03
N MET A 17 -22.50 -5.39 12.82
CA MET A 17 -23.17 -5.46 14.13
C MET A 17 -24.66 -5.82 14.04
N GLU A 18 -25.34 -5.40 12.96
CA GLU A 18 -26.72 -5.84 12.66
C GLU A 18 -26.82 -7.35 12.34
N ARG A 19 -25.75 -7.91 11.77
CA ARG A 19 -25.72 -9.30 11.29
C ARG A 19 -25.21 -10.29 12.34
N VAL A 20 -24.22 -9.89 13.14
CA VAL A 20 -23.49 -10.76 14.07
C VAL A 20 -23.69 -10.27 15.49
N SER A 21 -24.46 -11.04 16.27
CA SER A 21 -24.73 -10.71 17.68
C SER A 21 -23.48 -10.81 18.54
N GLY A 22 -23.30 -9.85 19.46
CA GLY A 22 -22.19 -9.85 20.42
C GLY A 22 -20.89 -9.22 19.90
N VAL A 23 -20.85 -8.78 18.65
CA VAL A 23 -19.71 -8.04 18.07
C VAL A 23 -19.86 -6.55 18.37
N ASN A 24 -18.78 -5.92 18.82
CA ASN A 24 -18.70 -4.48 19.03
C ASN A 24 -17.62 -3.89 18.11
N ILE A 25 -17.99 -2.95 17.24
CA ILE A 25 -17.08 -2.30 16.29
C ILE A 25 -17.18 -0.79 16.48
N THR A 26 -16.05 -0.15 16.78
CA THR A 26 -15.91 1.30 16.81
C THR A 26 -15.40 1.79 15.45
N PRO A 27 -16.24 2.39 14.58
CA PRO A 27 -15.77 2.89 13.30
C PRO A 27 -14.98 4.18 13.46
N HIS A 28 -13.98 4.38 12.60
CA HIS A 28 -13.26 5.63 12.47
C HIS A 28 -13.29 6.09 11.00
N PHE A 29 -14.02 7.17 10.72
CA PHE A 29 -13.99 7.84 9.42
C PHE A 29 -12.91 8.92 9.42
N SER A 30 -11.66 8.49 9.34
CA SER A 30 -10.48 9.34 9.24
C SER A 30 -9.40 8.62 8.45
N ARG A 31 -8.36 9.33 8.04
CA ARG A 31 -7.16 8.66 7.53
C ARG A 31 -6.39 8.04 8.70
N ILE A 32 -5.51 7.08 8.39
CA ILE A 32 -4.66 6.44 9.42
C ILE A 32 -3.59 7.43 9.92
N GLU A 33 -3.15 8.33 9.05
CA GLU A 33 -2.14 9.34 9.32
C GLU A 33 -2.66 10.47 10.22
N ASP A 34 -3.98 10.65 10.29
CA ASP A 34 -4.62 11.66 11.14
C ASP A 34 -4.74 11.21 12.60
N LYS A 35 -4.49 9.92 12.90
CA LYS A 35 -4.54 9.39 14.26
C LYS A 35 -3.24 9.71 15.00
N PRO A 36 -3.31 10.12 16.28
CA PRO A 36 -2.11 10.27 17.08
C PRO A 36 -1.46 8.88 17.30
N LEU A 37 -0.15 8.85 17.51
CA LEU A 37 0.57 7.57 17.60
C LEU A 37 0.07 6.70 18.75
N ASP A 38 -0.22 7.30 19.91
CA ASP A 38 -0.74 6.62 21.10
C ASP A 38 -2.07 5.87 20.86
N PHE A 39 -2.89 6.30 19.90
CA PHE A 39 -4.08 5.55 19.46
C PHE A 39 -3.74 4.11 19.09
N TYR A 40 -2.61 3.89 18.41
CA TYR A 40 -2.21 2.56 17.97
C TYR A 40 -1.66 1.68 19.09
N SER A 41 -1.27 2.28 20.22
CA SER A 41 -0.72 1.55 21.37
C SER A 41 -1.77 0.67 22.08
N ASP A 42 -3.05 1.03 21.99
CA ASP A 42 -4.16 0.30 22.62
C ASP A 42 -4.49 -1.03 21.92
N PHE A 43 -4.03 -1.24 20.68
CA PHE A 43 -4.33 -2.44 19.92
C PHE A 43 -3.32 -3.54 20.18
N SER A 44 -3.80 -4.78 20.33
CA SER A 44 -2.93 -5.97 20.46
C SER A 44 -2.48 -6.51 19.10
N ILE A 45 -3.30 -6.36 18.06
CA ILE A 45 -3.01 -6.81 16.70
C ILE A 45 -3.59 -5.80 15.71
N ILE A 46 -2.90 -5.57 14.61
CA ILE A 46 -3.35 -4.71 13.52
C ILE A 46 -3.56 -5.55 12.26
N VAL A 47 -4.72 -5.46 11.63
CA VAL A 47 -5.03 -6.18 10.37
C VAL A 47 -5.19 -5.17 9.25
N LEU A 48 -4.43 -5.33 8.17
CA LEU A 48 -4.34 -4.37 7.08
C LEU A 48 -5.02 -4.91 5.82
N GLY A 49 -5.87 -4.08 5.23
CA GLY A 49 -6.47 -4.27 3.91
C GLY A 49 -6.35 -2.99 3.09
N LEU A 50 -5.14 -2.39 3.09
CA LEU A 50 -4.85 -1.10 2.48
C LEU A 50 -4.67 -1.22 0.97
N ASP A 51 -4.77 -0.12 0.24
CA ASP A 51 -4.69 -0.08 -1.23
C ASP A 51 -3.42 0.61 -1.76
N SER A 52 -2.62 1.22 -0.90
CA SER A 52 -1.37 1.89 -1.27
C SER A 52 -0.14 1.32 -0.55
N ILE A 53 1.03 1.54 -1.14
CA ILE A 53 2.32 1.18 -0.53
C ILE A 53 2.62 2.17 0.60
N GLU A 54 2.31 3.45 0.39
CA GLU A 54 2.56 4.54 1.33
C GLU A 54 1.81 4.33 2.64
N ALA A 55 0.54 3.91 2.59
CA ALA A 55 -0.25 3.63 3.79
C ALA A 55 0.29 2.39 4.55
N ARG A 56 0.75 1.37 3.82
CA ARG A 56 1.39 0.19 4.41
C ARG A 56 2.74 0.53 5.06
N SER A 57 3.56 1.34 4.41
CA SER A 57 4.81 1.86 4.96
C SER A 57 4.56 2.71 6.21
N TYR A 58 3.55 3.59 6.17
CA TYR A 58 3.19 4.40 7.34
C TYR A 58 2.83 3.53 8.55
N ILE A 59 1.89 2.60 8.40
CA ILE A 59 1.47 1.77 9.53
C ILE A 59 2.58 0.82 9.98
N ASN A 60 3.46 0.39 9.06
CA ASN A 60 4.64 -0.37 9.43
C ASN A 60 5.61 0.46 10.29
N ALA A 61 5.88 1.71 9.92
CA ALA A 61 6.71 2.61 10.70
C ALA A 61 6.09 2.88 12.08
N VAL A 62 4.77 3.05 12.16
CA VAL A 62 4.06 3.19 13.45
C VAL A 62 4.23 1.95 14.32
N ALA A 63 3.97 0.76 13.78
CA ALA A 63 4.08 -0.49 14.53
C ALA A 63 5.52 -0.79 14.96
N CYS A 64 6.50 -0.52 14.10
CA CYS A 64 7.92 -0.68 14.44
C CYS A 64 8.39 0.40 15.42
N GLY A 65 7.80 1.60 15.40
CA GLY A 65 8.14 2.70 16.31
C GLY A 65 7.78 2.43 17.77
N PHE A 66 6.96 1.43 18.05
CA PHE A 66 6.71 0.95 19.41
C PHE A 66 7.76 -0.03 19.91
N LEU A 67 8.61 -0.58 19.05
CA LEU A 67 9.58 -1.59 19.45
C LEU A 67 10.57 -1.00 20.46
N GLU A 68 10.64 -1.65 21.61
CA GLU A 68 11.74 -1.50 22.55
C GLU A 68 12.62 -2.74 22.48
N TYR A 69 13.91 -2.55 22.77
CA TYR A 69 14.91 -3.62 22.75
C TYR A 69 15.48 -3.83 24.16
N ASP A 70 15.94 -5.05 24.44
CA ASP A 70 16.74 -5.36 25.62
C ASP A 70 18.23 -5.07 25.37
N ASP A 71 19.06 -5.33 26.40
CA ASP A 71 20.50 -5.06 26.34
C ASP A 71 21.24 -5.93 25.31
N ASP A 72 20.59 -6.98 24.80
CA ASP A 72 21.10 -7.92 23.80
C ASP A 72 20.47 -7.67 22.41
N ASP A 73 19.87 -6.50 22.18
CA ASP A 73 19.19 -6.09 20.94
C ASP A 73 18.01 -7.00 20.54
N ASN A 74 17.41 -7.73 21.48
CA ASN A 74 16.19 -8.51 21.23
C ASN A 74 14.95 -7.64 21.47
N PRO A 75 13.93 -7.72 20.59
CA PRO A 75 12.69 -6.97 20.78
C PRO A 75 11.94 -7.45 22.03
N ARG A 76 11.49 -6.51 22.86
CA ARG A 76 10.66 -6.76 24.03
C ARG A 76 9.25 -7.15 23.60
N GLU A 77 8.85 -8.39 23.89
CA GLU A 77 7.59 -8.98 23.41
C GLU A 77 6.36 -8.11 23.74
N GLU A 78 6.33 -7.46 24.90
CA GLU A 78 5.24 -6.59 25.36
C GLU A 78 5.03 -5.35 24.48
N THR A 79 6.05 -4.93 23.73
CA THR A 79 6.01 -3.75 22.86
C THR A 79 5.71 -4.10 21.40
N VAL A 80 5.82 -5.39 21.05
CA VAL A 80 5.57 -5.88 19.70
C VAL A 80 4.09 -5.73 19.37
N LYS A 81 3.80 -5.14 18.21
CA LYS A 81 2.46 -5.07 17.61
C LYS A 81 2.40 -5.97 16.38
N PRO A 82 1.95 -7.23 16.49
CA PRO A 82 1.78 -8.10 15.35
C PRO A 82 0.82 -7.49 14.32
N MET A 83 1.18 -7.63 13.05
CA MET A 83 0.37 -7.19 11.92
C MET A 83 0.08 -8.33 10.96
N VAL A 84 -1.12 -8.31 10.37
CA VAL A 84 -1.49 -9.20 9.28
C VAL A 84 -1.89 -8.35 8.07
N ASP A 85 -1.10 -8.39 7.00
CA ASP A 85 -1.32 -7.61 5.78
C ASP A 85 -1.94 -8.47 4.68
N GLY A 86 -3.00 -7.95 4.05
CA GLY A 86 -3.61 -8.51 2.86
C GLY A 86 -3.50 -7.55 1.67
N GLY A 87 -3.24 -8.11 0.49
CA GLY A 87 -3.28 -7.38 -0.78
C GLY A 87 -3.88 -8.20 -1.91
N THR A 88 -4.54 -7.53 -2.85
CA THR A 88 -5.24 -8.19 -3.96
C THR A 88 -5.12 -7.37 -5.24
N GLU A 89 -4.88 -8.04 -6.36
CA GLU A 89 -4.87 -7.48 -7.70
C GLU A 89 -5.42 -8.52 -8.69
N GLY A 90 -6.63 -8.28 -9.20
CA GLY A 90 -7.33 -9.21 -10.08
C GLY A 90 -7.50 -10.59 -9.46
N PHE A 91 -6.90 -11.61 -10.10
CA PHE A 91 -6.89 -12.99 -9.63
C PHE A 91 -5.66 -13.35 -8.78
N LYS A 92 -4.87 -12.36 -8.38
CA LYS A 92 -3.69 -12.55 -7.54
C LYS A 92 -3.89 -11.86 -6.20
N GLY A 93 -3.22 -12.37 -5.17
CA GLY A 93 -3.19 -11.72 -3.88
C GLY A 93 -2.15 -12.31 -2.96
N HIS A 94 -1.98 -11.68 -1.81
CA HIS A 94 -1.10 -12.15 -0.76
C HIS A 94 -1.69 -11.93 0.61
N ALA A 95 -1.31 -12.80 1.55
CA ALA A 95 -1.52 -12.62 2.97
C ALA A 95 -0.17 -12.74 3.66
N ARG A 96 0.13 -11.80 4.54
CA ARG A 96 1.45 -11.64 5.15
C ARG A 96 1.30 -11.48 6.65
N ILE A 97 2.24 -12.07 7.39
CA ILE A 97 2.35 -11.90 8.83
C ILE A 97 3.63 -11.13 9.11
N ILE A 98 3.49 -10.03 9.83
CA ILE A 98 4.60 -9.20 10.27
C ILE A 98 4.58 -9.19 11.79
N VAL A 99 5.63 -9.70 12.40
CA VAL A 99 5.96 -9.54 13.82
C VAL A 99 7.19 -8.63 13.85
N PRO A 100 7.01 -7.30 14.04
CA PRO A 100 8.11 -6.35 14.03
C PRO A 100 9.25 -6.77 14.96
N GLY A 101 10.50 -6.63 14.50
CA GLY A 101 11.69 -7.09 15.23
C GLY A 101 11.98 -8.60 15.12
N THR A 102 11.02 -9.44 14.73
CA THR A 102 11.21 -10.89 14.61
C THR A 102 11.18 -11.36 13.15
N THR A 103 10.10 -11.06 12.42
CA THR A 103 9.96 -11.38 10.99
C THR A 103 10.29 -10.15 10.14
N PRO A 104 10.52 -10.29 8.82
CA PRO A 104 10.68 -9.13 7.95
C PRO A 104 9.46 -8.18 8.03
N CYS A 105 9.73 -6.91 8.31
CA CYS A 105 8.72 -5.85 8.28
C CYS A 105 8.34 -5.51 6.84
N PHE A 106 7.43 -4.54 6.66
CA PHE A 106 7.01 -4.13 5.32
C PHE A 106 8.20 -3.69 4.46
N GLU A 107 9.06 -2.81 4.97
CA GLU A 107 10.24 -2.29 4.27
C GLU A 107 11.26 -3.38 3.90
N CYS A 108 11.47 -4.41 4.74
CA CYS A 108 12.37 -5.53 4.41
C CYS A 108 12.01 -6.23 3.09
N THR A 109 10.77 -6.12 2.64
CA THR A 109 10.32 -6.76 1.39
C THR A 109 9.58 -5.79 0.46
N ILE A 110 9.83 -4.49 0.58
CA ILE A 110 9.19 -3.49 -0.29
C ILE A 110 9.52 -3.72 -1.76
N TRP A 111 10.68 -4.33 -2.05
CA TRP A 111 11.13 -4.75 -3.38
C TRP A 111 10.25 -5.81 -4.05
N LEU A 112 9.37 -6.49 -3.30
CA LEU A 112 8.38 -7.41 -3.89
C LEU A 112 7.28 -6.67 -4.66
N PHE A 113 7.06 -5.39 -4.35
CA PHE A 113 6.08 -4.59 -5.08
C PHE A 113 6.69 -4.11 -6.40
N PRO A 114 5.95 -4.24 -7.53
CA PRO A 114 6.46 -3.80 -8.81
C PRO A 114 6.69 -2.29 -8.80
N PRO A 115 7.73 -1.79 -9.49
CA PRO A 115 7.92 -0.36 -9.63
C PRO A 115 6.71 0.25 -10.35
N GLN A 116 6.25 1.40 -9.87
CA GLN A 116 5.19 2.13 -10.55
C GLN A 116 5.63 2.48 -11.97
N VAL A 117 4.78 2.18 -12.95
CA VAL A 117 5.05 2.47 -14.35
C VAL A 117 5.01 3.98 -14.56
N LYS A 118 6.17 4.62 -14.70
CA LYS A 118 6.28 6.04 -15.08
C LYS A 118 6.72 6.13 -16.54
N PHE A 119 5.89 6.75 -17.37
CA PHE A 119 6.26 7.01 -18.77
C PHE A 119 7.21 8.21 -18.85
N PRO A 120 8.33 8.11 -19.61
CA PRO A 120 9.21 9.26 -19.80
C PRO A 120 8.49 10.43 -20.48
N LEU A 121 8.70 11.66 -20.00
CA LEU A 121 8.06 12.86 -20.55
C LEU A 121 8.30 13.04 -22.06
N CYS A 122 9.53 12.76 -22.53
CA CYS A 122 9.84 12.82 -23.96
C CYS A 122 9.04 11.80 -24.80
N THR A 123 8.71 10.63 -24.23
CA THR A 123 7.87 9.63 -24.89
C THR A 123 6.43 10.11 -24.95
N LEU A 124 5.93 10.70 -23.87
CA LEU A 124 4.58 11.25 -23.84
C LEU A 124 4.43 12.42 -24.81
N ALA A 125 5.39 13.34 -24.84
CA ALA A 125 5.34 14.58 -25.62
C ALA A 125 5.64 14.39 -27.12
N GLU A 126 6.66 13.60 -27.46
CA GLU A 126 7.20 13.55 -28.84
C GLU A 126 6.93 12.23 -29.55
N THR A 127 7.02 11.09 -28.85
CA THR A 127 7.04 9.76 -29.49
C THR A 127 6.09 8.75 -28.81
N PRO A 128 4.77 9.02 -28.76
CA PRO A 128 3.81 8.06 -28.21
C PRO A 128 3.79 6.77 -29.05
N ARG A 129 3.58 5.63 -28.39
CA ARG A 129 3.63 4.29 -29.02
C ARG A 129 2.42 3.42 -28.67
N THR A 130 1.71 3.77 -27.61
CA THR A 130 0.57 3.01 -27.09
C THR A 130 -0.57 3.98 -26.79
N ALA A 131 -1.80 3.47 -26.75
CA ALA A 131 -2.98 4.24 -26.36
C ALA A 131 -2.82 4.88 -24.97
N ALA A 132 -2.14 4.19 -24.05
CA ALA A 132 -1.83 4.70 -22.71
C ALA A 132 -0.94 5.96 -22.76
N HIS A 133 0.05 6.04 -23.67
CA HIS A 133 0.87 7.24 -23.83
C HIS A 133 0.03 8.45 -24.29
N CYS A 134 -0.95 8.21 -25.18
CA CYS A 134 -1.85 9.27 -25.65
C CYS A 134 -2.76 9.79 -24.52
N ILE A 135 -3.26 8.89 -23.69
CA ILE A 135 -4.09 9.21 -22.53
C ILE A 135 -3.29 10.00 -21.49
N GLU A 136 -2.09 9.53 -21.14
CA GLU A 136 -1.22 10.20 -20.16
C GLU A 136 -0.76 11.57 -20.63
N TYR A 137 -0.49 11.74 -21.92
CA TYR A 137 -0.24 13.08 -22.47
C TYR A 137 -1.44 14.00 -22.26
N ALA A 138 -2.66 13.53 -22.58
CA ALA A 138 -3.86 14.34 -22.43
C ALA A 138 -4.09 14.74 -20.96
N HIS A 139 -3.89 13.80 -20.04
CA HIS A 139 -4.07 13.98 -18.60
C HIS A 139 -2.99 14.87 -17.96
N LEU A 140 -1.72 14.57 -18.16
CA LEU A 140 -0.63 15.22 -17.41
C LEU A 140 -0.13 16.51 -18.07
N ILE A 141 -0.12 16.55 -19.40
CA ILE A 141 0.47 17.66 -20.17
C ILE A 141 -0.64 18.56 -20.70
N LYS A 142 -1.56 18.01 -21.50
CA LYS A 142 -2.54 18.83 -22.22
C LYS A 142 -3.58 19.47 -21.32
N TRP A 143 -4.00 18.77 -20.27
CA TRP A 143 -4.94 19.32 -19.28
C TRP A 143 -4.42 20.63 -18.69
N SER A 144 -3.19 20.62 -18.19
CA SER A 144 -2.53 21.76 -17.56
C SER A 144 -2.32 22.93 -18.52
N GLU A 145 -2.07 22.65 -19.81
CA GLU A 145 -1.96 23.68 -20.86
C GLU A 145 -3.29 24.40 -21.12
N VAL A 146 -4.40 23.67 -21.15
CA VAL A 146 -5.72 24.19 -21.57
C VAL A 146 -6.52 24.74 -20.39
N HIS A 147 -6.43 24.10 -19.23
CA HIS A 147 -7.19 24.42 -18.03
C HIS A 147 -6.29 25.03 -16.96
N SER A 148 -5.67 26.17 -17.27
CA SER A 148 -4.82 26.88 -16.32
C SER A 148 -5.59 27.22 -15.04
N GLY A 149 -5.12 26.68 -13.91
CA GLY A 149 -5.70 26.91 -12.58
C GLY A 149 -6.83 25.98 -12.15
N LYS A 150 -7.28 25.03 -12.99
CA LYS A 150 -8.22 23.97 -12.57
C LYS A 150 -7.48 22.64 -12.41
N SER A 151 -7.45 22.10 -11.20
CA SER A 151 -6.98 20.73 -10.95
C SER A 151 -7.92 19.73 -11.64
N PHE A 152 -7.34 18.72 -12.28
CA PHE A 152 -8.10 17.62 -12.87
C PHE A 152 -8.80 16.81 -11.77
N ASP A 153 -10.10 16.56 -11.93
CA ASP A 153 -10.85 15.67 -11.04
C ASP A 153 -11.12 14.32 -11.74
N PRO A 154 -10.49 13.21 -11.32
CA PRO A 154 -10.72 11.89 -11.92
C PRO A 154 -12.16 11.40 -11.71
N ASP A 155 -12.89 11.89 -10.72
CA ASP A 155 -14.27 11.49 -10.45
C ASP A 155 -15.30 12.37 -11.18
N SER A 156 -14.87 13.48 -11.79
CA SER A 156 -15.70 14.30 -12.68
C SER A 156 -15.89 13.61 -14.04
N PRO A 157 -17.13 13.25 -14.44
CA PRO A 157 -17.40 12.69 -15.76
C PRO A 157 -16.99 13.64 -16.90
N GLU A 158 -17.10 14.96 -16.68
CA GLU A 158 -16.76 15.97 -17.68
C GLU A 158 -15.24 16.02 -17.93
N ASP A 159 -14.45 16.01 -16.85
CA ASP A 159 -12.98 16.06 -16.92
C ASP A 159 -12.46 14.78 -17.59
N MET A 160 -12.98 13.62 -17.19
CA MET A 160 -12.67 12.32 -17.80
C MET A 160 -13.03 12.27 -19.29
N GLN A 161 -14.19 12.79 -19.67
CA GLN A 161 -14.63 12.83 -21.07
C GLN A 161 -13.75 13.72 -21.92
N TRP A 162 -13.26 14.84 -21.36
CA TRP A 162 -12.32 15.71 -22.04
C TRP A 162 -10.99 15.01 -22.30
N VAL A 163 -10.43 14.33 -21.29
CA VAL A 163 -9.16 13.58 -21.43
C VAL A 163 -9.31 12.48 -22.48
N TYR A 164 -10.42 11.74 -22.46
CA TYR A 164 -10.70 10.73 -23.49
C TYR A 164 -10.72 11.36 -24.90
N SER A 165 -11.45 12.46 -25.08
CA SER A 165 -11.58 13.12 -26.37
C SER A 165 -10.24 13.62 -26.91
N GLU A 166 -9.39 14.18 -26.05
CA GLU A 166 -8.08 14.67 -26.44
C GLU A 166 -7.07 13.53 -26.70
N ALA A 167 -7.18 12.44 -25.93
CA ALA A 167 -6.40 11.23 -26.17
C ALA A 167 -6.72 10.59 -27.53
N VAL A 168 -8.00 10.59 -27.95
CA VAL A 168 -8.42 10.09 -29.27
C VAL A 168 -7.80 10.91 -30.38
N LYS A 169 -7.89 12.25 -30.32
CA LYS A 169 -7.27 13.13 -31.33
C LYS A 169 -5.76 12.89 -31.44
N ARG A 170 -5.07 12.76 -30.30
CA ARG A 170 -3.64 12.46 -30.29
C ARG A 170 -3.34 11.08 -30.88
N ALA A 171 -4.13 10.07 -30.55
CA ALA A 171 -3.94 8.74 -31.09
C ALA A 171 -4.13 8.69 -32.61
N GLU A 172 -5.11 9.44 -33.15
CA GLU A 172 -5.31 9.60 -34.59
C GLU A 172 -4.10 10.25 -35.28
N LEU A 173 -3.52 11.31 -34.68
CA LEU A 173 -2.34 11.99 -35.22
C LEU A 173 -1.11 11.07 -35.37
N PHE A 174 -0.94 10.11 -34.46
CA PHE A 174 0.18 9.17 -34.47
C PHE A 174 -0.18 7.79 -35.05
N GLY A 175 -1.42 7.61 -35.54
CA GLY A 175 -1.88 6.33 -36.08
C GLY A 175 -1.95 5.20 -35.05
N ILE A 176 -2.21 5.52 -33.78
CA ILE A 176 -2.25 4.56 -32.66
C ILE A 176 -3.70 4.12 -32.42
N PRO A 177 -4.04 2.83 -32.57
CA PRO A 177 -5.38 2.35 -32.27
C PRO A 177 -5.58 2.06 -30.76
N GLY A 178 -6.83 1.85 -30.34
CA GLY A 178 -7.15 1.25 -29.05
C GLY A 178 -7.46 2.22 -27.90
N VAL A 179 -7.59 3.52 -28.15
CA VAL A 179 -8.11 4.45 -27.14
C VAL A 179 -9.61 4.21 -26.94
N THR A 180 -10.01 3.84 -25.74
CA THR A 180 -11.41 3.67 -25.32
C THR A 180 -11.66 4.39 -24.02
N TYR A 181 -12.90 4.78 -23.73
CA TYR A 181 -13.23 5.47 -22.48
C TYR A 181 -12.86 4.62 -21.24
N SER A 182 -13.08 3.30 -21.30
CA SER A 182 -12.68 2.37 -20.23
C SER A 182 -11.17 2.32 -20.04
N LEU A 183 -10.38 2.35 -21.12
CA LEU A 183 -8.92 2.42 -21.02
C LEU A 183 -8.47 3.77 -20.46
N THR A 184 -9.13 4.87 -20.83
CA THR A 184 -8.86 6.20 -20.27
C THR A 184 -9.08 6.21 -18.76
N GLN A 185 -10.21 5.68 -18.28
CA GLN A 185 -10.46 5.52 -16.85
C GLN A 185 -9.39 4.66 -16.18
N GLY A 186 -9.03 3.53 -16.80
CA GLY A 186 -8.01 2.61 -16.29
C GLY A 186 -6.64 3.27 -16.11
N VAL A 187 -6.18 4.01 -17.11
CA VAL A 187 -4.88 4.70 -17.10
C VAL A 187 -4.91 5.87 -16.12
N VAL A 188 -5.89 6.78 -16.23
CA VAL A 188 -5.96 8.00 -15.42
C VAL A 188 -6.12 7.69 -13.93
N LYS A 189 -6.96 6.71 -13.57
CA LYS A 189 -7.19 6.33 -12.17
C LYS A 189 -6.26 5.22 -11.67
N ASN A 190 -5.33 4.73 -12.50
CA ASN A 190 -4.52 3.54 -12.21
C ASN A 190 -5.36 2.38 -11.65
N ILE A 191 -6.48 2.05 -12.31
CA ILE A 191 -7.48 1.10 -11.79
C ILE A 191 -6.86 -0.30 -11.68
N ILE A 192 -6.72 -0.78 -10.45
CA ILE A 192 -6.40 -2.18 -10.14
C ILE A 192 -7.70 -3.00 -10.18
N PRO A 193 -7.82 -4.05 -11.01
CA PRO A 193 -9.01 -4.89 -11.02
C PRO A 193 -9.26 -5.52 -9.65
N ALA A 194 -10.49 -5.44 -9.14
CA ALA A 194 -10.89 -6.04 -7.87
C ALA A 194 -11.91 -7.16 -8.11
N ILE A 195 -11.64 -8.34 -7.55
CA ILE A 195 -12.51 -9.52 -7.71
C ILE A 195 -12.92 -10.01 -6.33
N ALA A 196 -14.24 -10.10 -6.10
CA ALA A 196 -14.79 -10.45 -4.80
C ALA A 196 -14.28 -11.81 -4.27
N SER A 197 -14.08 -12.80 -5.16
CA SER A 197 -13.53 -14.11 -4.78
C SER A 197 -12.08 -14.01 -4.28
N THR A 198 -11.24 -13.22 -4.95
CA THR A 198 -9.84 -12.99 -4.54
C THR A 198 -9.80 -12.31 -3.17
N ASN A 199 -10.63 -11.27 -2.97
CA ASN A 199 -10.75 -10.59 -1.68
C ASN A 199 -11.20 -11.55 -0.58
N ALA A 200 -12.19 -12.41 -0.85
CA ALA A 200 -12.66 -13.40 0.10
C ALA A 200 -11.56 -14.40 0.50
N ILE A 201 -10.78 -14.90 -0.47
CA ILE A 201 -9.67 -15.83 -0.22
C ILE A 201 -8.60 -15.18 0.66
N ILE A 202 -8.16 -13.98 0.32
CA ILE A 202 -7.12 -13.27 1.07
C ILE A 202 -7.61 -12.82 2.45
N SER A 203 -8.81 -12.25 2.56
CA SER A 203 -9.39 -11.88 3.85
C SER A 203 -9.60 -13.09 4.76
N ALA A 204 -9.96 -14.26 4.21
CA ALA A 204 -10.04 -15.50 4.98
C ALA A 204 -8.68 -15.95 5.51
N ALA A 205 -7.62 -15.87 4.68
CA ALA A 205 -6.26 -16.15 5.12
C ALA A 205 -5.82 -15.18 6.22
N CYS A 206 -6.02 -13.87 6.05
CA CYS A 206 -5.68 -12.88 7.06
C CYS A 206 -6.44 -13.12 8.38
N ALA A 207 -7.76 -13.32 8.32
CA ALA A 207 -8.58 -13.56 9.51
C ALA A 207 -8.17 -14.85 10.25
N LEU A 208 -7.81 -15.90 9.51
CA LEU A 208 -7.33 -17.15 10.10
C LEU A 208 -5.98 -16.96 10.81
N GLU A 209 -5.04 -16.23 10.23
CA GLU A 209 -3.76 -15.95 10.87
C GLU A 209 -3.92 -15.03 12.08
N THR A 210 -4.79 -14.02 12.00
CA THR A 210 -5.17 -13.20 13.17
C THR A 210 -5.71 -14.07 14.30
N LEU A 211 -6.63 -15.00 14.00
CA LEU A 211 -7.17 -15.91 15.01
C LEU A 211 -6.08 -16.76 15.66
N LYS A 212 -5.14 -17.29 14.88
CA LYS A 212 -4.00 -18.07 15.40
C LYS A 212 -3.12 -17.25 16.33
N ILE A 213 -2.81 -16.00 15.96
CA ILE A 213 -1.99 -15.10 16.78
C ILE A 213 -2.69 -14.77 18.10
N VAL A 214 -3.99 -14.39 18.07
CA VAL A 214 -4.74 -14.04 19.30
C VAL A 214 -4.89 -15.24 20.24
N SER A 215 -5.21 -16.41 19.70
CA SER A 215 -5.61 -17.56 20.51
C SER A 215 -4.48 -18.53 20.85
N GLY A 216 -3.36 -18.47 20.13
CA GLY A 216 -2.30 -19.48 20.21
C GLY A 216 -2.75 -20.89 19.81
N CYS A 217 -3.90 -21.05 19.16
CA CYS A 217 -4.48 -22.37 18.86
C CYS A 217 -3.70 -23.19 17.82
N SER A 218 -2.84 -22.55 17.04
CA SER A 218 -2.03 -23.20 16.01
C SER A 218 -0.82 -22.33 15.65
N LYS A 219 0.14 -22.93 14.93
CA LYS A 219 1.26 -22.19 14.35
C LYS A 219 0.79 -21.35 13.16
N THR A 220 1.35 -20.16 13.05
CA THR A 220 1.12 -19.28 11.91
C THR A 220 1.81 -19.80 10.63
N LEU A 221 1.39 -19.31 9.47
CA LEU A 221 2.12 -19.53 8.22
C LEU A 221 3.54 -18.92 8.29
N LEU A 222 4.46 -19.45 7.48
CA LEU A 222 5.75 -18.80 7.23
C LEU A 222 5.45 -17.50 6.47
N ASN A 223 5.81 -16.38 7.08
CA ASN A 223 5.39 -14.97 6.91
C ASN A 223 4.74 -14.44 5.60
N TYR A 224 4.74 -15.15 4.48
CA TYR A 224 4.19 -14.69 3.21
C TYR A 224 3.49 -15.80 2.43
N LEU A 225 2.16 -15.69 2.30
CA LEU A 225 1.34 -16.51 1.42
C LEU A 225 1.00 -15.74 0.14
N THR A 226 1.17 -16.39 -0.99
CA THR A 226 0.72 -15.91 -2.31
C THR A 226 -0.41 -16.78 -2.83
N TYR A 227 -1.38 -16.13 -3.47
CA TYR A 227 -2.45 -16.76 -4.22
C TYR A 227 -2.40 -16.29 -5.68
N ASN A 228 -2.55 -17.23 -6.60
CA ASN A 228 -2.70 -16.98 -8.02
C ASN A 228 -3.82 -17.86 -8.59
N GLY A 229 -4.88 -17.22 -9.06
CA GLY A 229 -6.06 -17.83 -9.65
C GLY A 229 -6.18 -17.65 -11.17
N VAL A 230 -5.12 -17.21 -11.87
CA VAL A 230 -5.17 -16.99 -13.33
C VAL A 230 -5.31 -18.32 -14.08
N GLU A 231 -4.57 -19.34 -13.64
CA GLU A 231 -4.63 -20.71 -14.18
C GLU A 231 -4.80 -21.70 -13.03
N GLY A 232 -6.05 -22.11 -12.77
CA GLY A 232 -6.38 -22.98 -11.65
C GLY A 232 -6.27 -22.30 -10.29
N LEU A 233 -5.92 -23.08 -9.24
CA LEU A 233 -5.71 -22.57 -7.89
C LEU A 233 -4.27 -22.87 -7.48
N HIS A 234 -3.45 -21.83 -7.37
CA HIS A 234 -2.10 -21.94 -6.86
C HIS A 234 -1.92 -21.10 -5.60
N THR A 235 -1.50 -21.75 -4.51
CA THR A 235 -1.08 -21.08 -3.29
C THR A 235 0.34 -21.49 -2.94
N LYS A 236 1.20 -20.51 -2.65
CA LYS A 236 2.57 -20.77 -2.21
C LYS A 236 2.86 -19.97 -0.95
N VAL A 237 3.35 -20.68 0.06
CA VAL A 237 3.90 -20.10 1.28
C VAL A 237 5.41 -19.97 1.11
N THR A 238 5.96 -18.79 1.37
CA THR A 238 7.38 -18.47 1.26
C THR A 238 7.82 -17.81 2.55
N GLU A 239 8.95 -18.25 3.09
CA GLU A 239 9.59 -17.60 4.23
C GLU A 239 10.58 -16.57 3.73
N PHE A 240 10.29 -15.30 3.98
CA PHE A 240 11.28 -14.23 3.83
C PHE A 240 12.06 -14.04 5.12
N VAL A 241 13.31 -13.61 4.99
CA VAL A 241 14.19 -13.36 6.13
C VAL A 241 14.17 -11.87 6.46
N ARG A 242 14.18 -11.54 7.75
CA ARG A 242 14.32 -10.16 8.21
C ARG A 242 15.70 -9.65 7.82
N ASP A 243 15.74 -8.47 7.23
CA ASP A 243 16.98 -7.74 7.05
C ASP A 243 17.48 -7.24 8.41
N LYS A 244 18.69 -7.66 8.79
CA LYS A 244 19.30 -7.32 10.08
C LYS A 244 19.74 -5.86 10.15
N GLU A 245 19.95 -5.23 9.00
CA GLU A 245 20.37 -3.83 8.88
C GLU A 245 19.17 -2.91 8.62
N CYS A 246 17.94 -3.44 8.67
CA CYS A 246 16.74 -2.66 8.45
C CYS A 246 16.62 -1.51 9.46
N LEU A 247 16.68 -0.27 8.98
CA LEU A 247 16.55 0.94 9.80
C LEU A 247 15.15 1.13 10.41
N VAL A 248 14.15 0.39 9.92
CA VAL A 248 12.75 0.54 10.37
C VAL A 248 12.42 -0.43 11.51
N CYS A 249 12.75 -1.71 11.36
CA CYS A 249 12.46 -2.73 12.39
C CYS A 249 13.71 -3.24 13.10
N GLY A 250 14.84 -2.55 12.96
CA GLY A 250 16.10 -2.78 13.67
C GLY A 250 16.17 -2.05 15.02
N PRO A 251 17.13 -2.43 15.89
CA PRO A 251 17.44 -1.69 17.13
C PRO A 251 18.02 -0.28 16.87
N GLY A 252 18.32 0.04 15.60
CA GLY A 252 18.98 1.25 15.17
C GLY A 252 20.46 1.00 14.86
N ILE A 253 21.13 2.04 14.39
CA ILE A 253 22.58 2.01 14.12
C ILE A 253 23.25 2.95 15.10
N LEU A 254 24.29 2.46 15.78
CA LEU A 254 25.13 3.28 16.62
C LEU A 254 25.99 4.21 15.74
N ILE A 255 25.67 5.50 15.75
CA ILE A 255 26.49 6.52 15.08
C ILE A 255 27.27 7.29 16.15
N GLN A 256 28.60 7.14 16.13
CA GLN A 256 29.49 7.90 17.00
C GLN A 256 29.88 9.21 16.32
N VAL A 257 29.52 10.33 16.95
CA VAL A 257 29.79 11.67 16.42
C VAL A 257 30.57 12.47 17.46
N ASP A 258 31.63 13.17 17.03
CA ASP A 258 32.36 14.07 17.92
C ASP A 258 31.51 15.31 18.25
N LYS A 259 31.62 15.82 19.48
CA LYS A 259 30.83 16.97 19.97
C LYS A 259 31.05 18.25 19.17
N SER A 260 32.14 18.36 18.41
CA SER A 260 32.47 19.51 17.56
C SER A 260 31.91 19.41 16.15
N VAL A 261 31.30 18.28 15.75
CA VAL A 261 30.73 18.10 14.42
C VAL A 261 29.54 19.04 14.24
N THR A 262 29.49 19.70 13.09
CA THR A 262 28.36 20.58 12.75
C THR A 262 27.16 19.74 12.31
N LEU A 263 25.95 20.27 12.52
CA LEU A 263 24.71 19.61 12.07
C LEU A 263 24.76 19.22 10.59
N LYS A 264 25.31 20.08 9.74
CA LYS A 264 25.47 19.79 8.30
C LYS A 264 26.33 18.55 8.06
N LYS A 265 27.50 18.45 8.70
CA LYS A 265 28.37 17.27 8.56
C LYS A 265 27.71 15.99 9.06
N PHE A 266 26.88 16.09 10.09
CA PHE A 266 26.11 14.95 10.58
C PHE A 266 25.03 14.51 9.57
N ILE A 267 24.32 15.45 8.95
CA ILE A 267 23.36 15.15 7.86
C ILE A 267 24.07 14.51 6.67
N ASP A 268 25.21 15.07 6.24
CA ASP A 268 26.00 14.52 5.13
C ASP A 268 26.43 13.06 5.45
N GLN A 269 26.83 12.77 6.71
CA GLN A 269 27.14 11.40 7.17
C GLN A 269 25.95 10.45 7.11
N LEU A 270 24.73 10.91 7.41
CA LEU A 270 23.52 10.10 7.32
C LEU A 270 23.16 9.77 5.87
N GLU A 271 23.33 10.72 4.95
CA GLU A 271 23.08 10.52 3.51
C GLU A 271 24.05 9.51 2.89
N ASP A 272 25.33 9.55 3.28
CA ASP A 272 26.35 8.58 2.84
C ASP A 272 26.08 7.17 3.41
N HIS A 273 25.57 7.07 4.63
CA HIS A 273 25.20 5.78 5.23
C HIS A 273 23.94 5.17 4.60
N ALA A 274 22.91 5.99 4.34
CA ALA A 274 21.66 5.54 3.73
C ALA A 274 21.81 5.09 2.26
N SER A 275 22.89 5.48 1.59
CA SER A 275 23.20 5.10 0.20
C SER A 275 24.03 3.81 0.06
N CYS A 276 24.53 3.26 1.19
CA CYS A 276 25.25 1.98 1.23
C CYS A 276 24.38 0.77 1.62
N SER A 277 23.09 0.98 1.95
CA SER A 277 22.13 -0.07 2.34
C SER A 277 21.12 -0.37 1.24
#